data_AF-A0A814LC21-F1
#
_entry.id   AF-A0A814LC21-F1
#
_cell.length_a   1.000
_cell.length_b   1.000
_cell.length_c   1.000
_cell.angle_alpha   90.00
_cell.angle_beta   90.00
_cell.angle_gamma   90.00
#
_symmetry.space_group_name_H-M   'P 1'
#
loop_
_entity.id
_entity.type
_entity.pdbx_description
1 polymer ?
#
loop_
_entity_poly.entity_id
_entity_poly.type
_entity_poly.pdbx_seq_one_letter_code
_entity_poly.pdbx_strand_id
1 'polypeptide(L)'
;MELPSTPRIAYPLIYSILFSSSISLHFLLLPWVSSSLLRLCIIDFYATCVLFLIGNFLYSSNNVYDIHWPLIPLISSVYFYFYSNSSELPWKKCLLLTLLILLWSSHLIWQTVTSSSDIKHEDWRYHMMRGQFGNNFILFAFFVLHIIPMIEVLIGSSSIYYIFNDTNTHEQFTIGSSLSLGVIAVGVLLENIADRQLARFRSAYGSRASHAPWWCAIGPLLITLMMIFGSIPISEERLYRKYPEYKFVQRRIPILIPTFGLFR
;
A
#
# COMPACT_ATOMS: atom_id res chain seq x y z
N MET A 1 -27.47 -15.52 15.03
CA MET A 1 -26.41 -16.30 14.36
C MET A 1 -25.10 -15.62 14.73
N GLU A 2 -24.17 -16.33 15.36
CA GLU A 2 -22.85 -15.75 15.67
C GLU A 2 -22.03 -15.62 14.38
N LEU A 3 -21.39 -14.48 14.19
CA LEU A 3 -20.51 -14.26 13.03
C LEU A 3 -19.22 -15.08 13.19
N PRO A 4 -18.66 -15.62 12.09
CA PRO A 4 -17.39 -16.33 12.15
C PRO A 4 -16.29 -15.40 12.65
N SER A 5 -15.58 -15.80 13.70
CA SER A 5 -14.46 -15.06 14.28
C SER A 5 -13.11 -15.46 13.68
N THR A 6 -12.99 -16.69 13.18
CA THR A 6 -11.73 -17.17 12.58
C THR A 6 -11.48 -16.47 11.24
N PRO A 7 -10.35 -15.75 11.06
CA PRO A 7 -10.03 -15.03 9.83
C PRO A 7 -10.16 -15.86 8.54
N ARG A 8 -9.71 -17.12 8.58
CA ARG A 8 -9.74 -18.05 7.42
C ARG A 8 -11.16 -18.39 6.95
N ILE A 9 -12.18 -18.16 7.77
CA ILE A 9 -13.59 -18.42 7.43
C ILE A 9 -14.31 -17.08 7.17
N ALA A 10 -14.07 -16.09 8.03
CA ALA A 10 -14.71 -14.80 7.96
C ALA A 10 -14.36 -14.04 6.67
N TYR A 11 -13.08 -13.96 6.32
CA TYR A 11 -12.65 -13.22 5.13
C TYR A 11 -13.23 -13.78 3.82
N PRO A 12 -13.15 -15.09 3.52
CA PRO A 12 -13.80 -15.63 2.32
C PRO A 12 -15.29 -15.31 2.24
N LEU A 13 -16.02 -15.35 3.36
CA LEU A 13 -17.45 -15.02 3.39
C LEU A 13 -17.70 -13.54 3.08
N ILE A 14 -16.98 -12.63 3.75
CA ILE A 14 -17.05 -11.18 3.52
C ILE A 14 -16.76 -10.88 2.05
N TYR A 15 -15.65 -11.40 1.52
CA TYR A 15 -15.21 -11.10 0.16
C TYR A 15 -16.06 -11.78 -0.91
N SER A 16 -16.70 -12.92 -0.64
CA SER A 16 -17.66 -13.53 -1.59
C SER A 16 -18.89 -12.63 -1.79
N ILE A 17 -19.41 -12.07 -0.69
CA ILE A 17 -20.54 -11.12 -0.73
C ILE A 17 -20.10 -9.81 -1.39
N LEU A 18 -18.94 -9.27 -0.97
CA LEU A 18 -18.39 -8.05 -1.51
C LEU A 18 -18.18 -8.16 -3.03
N PHE A 19 -17.52 -9.23 -3.49
CA PHE A 19 -17.28 -9.50 -4.90
C PHE A 19 -18.56 -9.57 -5.72
N SER A 20 -19.57 -10.32 -5.23
CA SER A 20 -20.87 -10.43 -5.90
C SER A 20 -21.58 -9.09 -6.02
N SER A 21 -21.56 -8.29 -4.95
CA SER A 21 -22.16 -6.95 -4.94
C SER A 21 -21.39 -5.95 -5.82
N SER A 22 -20.07 -6.03 -5.86
CA SER A 22 -19.20 -5.21 -6.71
C SER A 22 -19.37 -5.52 -8.20
N ILE A 23 -19.55 -6.79 -8.56
CA ILE A 23 -19.92 -7.18 -9.94
C ILE A 23 -21.28 -6.62 -10.31
N SER A 24 -22.26 -6.74 -9.42
CA SER A 24 -23.60 -6.20 -9.66
C SER A 24 -23.55 -4.68 -9.87
N LEU A 25 -22.80 -3.97 -9.02
CA LEU A 25 -22.55 -2.53 -9.16
C LEU A 25 -21.85 -2.20 -10.49
N HIS A 26 -20.86 -2.99 -10.91
CA HIS A 26 -20.18 -2.80 -12.19
C HIS A 26 -21.16 -2.80 -13.36
N PHE A 27 -22.05 -3.81 -13.44
CA PHE A 27 -23.05 -3.88 -14.51
C PHE A 27 -24.05 -2.74 -14.46
N LEU A 28 -24.43 -2.27 -13.27
CA LEU A 28 -25.28 -1.10 -13.10
C LEU A 28 -24.60 0.20 -13.58
N LEU A 29 -23.27 0.29 -13.48
CA LEU A 29 -22.50 1.47 -13.91
C LEU A 29 -22.23 1.50 -15.42
N LEU A 30 -22.26 0.35 -16.12
CA LEU A 30 -21.93 0.26 -17.56
C LEU A 30 -22.67 1.27 -18.45
N PRO A 31 -23.99 1.53 -18.28
CA PRO A 31 -24.71 2.49 -19.12
C PRO A 31 -24.34 3.96 -18.85
N TRP A 32 -23.84 4.27 -17.65
CA TRP A 32 -23.69 5.65 -17.17
C TRP A 32 -22.23 6.12 -17.15
N VAL A 33 -21.28 5.19 -16.99
CA VAL A 33 -19.86 5.49 -16.80
C VAL A 33 -19.04 4.75 -17.83
N SER A 34 -18.67 5.42 -18.92
CA SER A 34 -17.92 4.79 -20.02
C SER A 34 -16.46 4.49 -19.67
N SER A 35 -15.83 5.30 -18.82
CA SER A 35 -14.43 5.09 -18.40
C SER A 35 -14.29 3.89 -17.47
N SER A 36 -13.49 2.89 -17.88
CA SER A 36 -13.22 1.71 -17.06
C SER A 36 -12.49 2.06 -15.77
N LEU A 37 -11.56 3.02 -15.80
CA LEU A 37 -10.86 3.53 -14.61
C LEU A 37 -11.84 4.14 -13.60
N LEU A 38 -12.73 5.03 -14.06
CA LEU A 38 -13.70 5.68 -13.16
C LEU A 38 -14.68 4.66 -12.56
N ARG A 39 -15.13 3.67 -13.35
CA ARG A 39 -15.94 2.56 -12.81
C ARG A 39 -15.20 1.82 -11.69
N LEU A 40 -13.92 1.51 -11.88
CA LEU A 40 -13.12 0.82 -10.86
C LEU A 40 -12.99 1.67 -9.58
N CYS A 41 -12.75 2.99 -9.71
CA CYS A 41 -12.70 3.90 -8.56
C CYS A 41 -14.03 3.92 -7.77
N ILE A 42 -15.17 3.95 -8.47
CA ILE A 42 -16.50 3.93 -7.82
C ILE A 42 -16.74 2.60 -7.10
N ILE A 43 -16.39 1.48 -7.75
CA ILE A 43 -16.52 0.14 -7.16
C ILE A 43 -15.63 -0.01 -5.93
N ASP A 44 -14.39 0.49 -5.99
CA ASP A 44 -13.45 0.43 -4.88
C ASP A 44 -13.89 1.32 -3.70
N PHE A 45 -14.41 2.51 -3.98
CA PHE A 45 -15.01 3.37 -2.95
C PHE A 45 -16.21 2.71 -2.28
N TYR A 46 -17.10 2.09 -3.07
CA TYR A 46 -18.21 1.30 -2.55
C TYR A 46 -17.70 0.16 -1.65
N ALA A 47 -16.73 -0.62 -2.13
CA ALA A 47 -16.18 -1.73 -1.38
C ALA A 47 -15.53 -1.28 -0.06
N THR A 48 -14.79 -0.17 -0.10
CA THR A 48 -14.19 0.48 1.07
C THR A 48 -15.24 0.90 2.09
N CYS A 49 -16.35 1.49 1.63
CA CYS A 49 -17.46 1.84 2.52
C CYS A 49 -18.10 0.61 3.17
N VAL A 50 -18.35 -0.45 2.39
CA VAL A 50 -18.91 -1.70 2.92
C VAL A 50 -17.97 -2.34 3.95
N LEU A 51 -16.67 -2.40 3.66
CA LEU A 51 -15.68 -2.95 4.58
C LEU A 51 -15.49 -2.10 5.83
N PHE A 52 -15.55 -0.77 5.72
CA PHE A 52 -15.57 0.12 6.87
C PHE A 52 -16.75 -0.17 7.80
N LEU A 53 -17.95 -0.34 7.22
CA LEU A 53 -19.16 -0.67 7.98
C LEU A 53 -19.06 -2.04 8.66
N ILE A 54 -18.63 -3.06 7.92
CA ILE A 54 -18.42 -4.42 8.45
C ILE A 54 -17.37 -4.40 9.57
N GLY A 55 -16.22 -3.76 9.32
CA GLY A 55 -15.12 -3.67 10.27
C GLY A 55 -15.52 -2.96 11.56
N ASN A 56 -16.10 -1.76 11.48
CA ASN A 56 -16.43 -0.98 12.68
C ASN A 56 -17.67 -1.50 13.41
N PHE A 57 -18.72 -1.92 12.70
CA PHE A 57 -20.01 -2.24 13.34
C PHE A 57 -20.24 -3.73 13.58
N LEU A 58 -19.67 -4.63 12.79
CA LEU A 58 -19.86 -6.09 12.98
C LEU A 58 -18.70 -6.73 13.73
N TYR A 59 -17.47 -6.34 13.40
CA TYR A 59 -16.27 -6.95 13.97
C TYR A 59 -15.54 -6.08 14.99
N SER A 60 -15.88 -4.79 15.08
CA SER A 60 -15.18 -3.81 15.93
C SER A 60 -13.66 -3.78 15.68
N SER A 61 -13.24 -4.03 14.45
CA SER A 61 -11.83 -4.04 14.03
C SER A 61 -11.66 -3.37 12.68
N ASN A 62 -10.81 -2.35 12.64
CA ASN A 62 -10.44 -1.68 11.39
C ASN A 62 -9.47 -2.53 10.53
N ASN A 63 -8.88 -3.60 11.08
CA ASN A 63 -7.99 -4.51 10.33
C ASN A 63 -8.71 -5.27 9.21
N VAL A 64 -10.06 -5.31 9.22
CA VAL A 64 -10.84 -5.99 8.17
C VAL A 64 -10.53 -5.42 6.78
N TYR A 65 -10.22 -4.12 6.70
CA TYR A 65 -9.82 -3.45 5.47
C TYR A 65 -8.39 -3.79 5.01
N ASP A 66 -7.52 -4.28 5.89
CA ASP A 66 -6.10 -4.52 5.57
C ASP A 66 -5.89 -5.61 4.50
N ILE A 67 -6.89 -6.46 4.25
CA ILE A 67 -6.88 -7.43 3.14
C ILE A 67 -7.26 -6.79 1.80
N HIS A 68 -7.99 -5.68 1.82
CA HIS A 68 -8.59 -5.08 0.63
C HIS A 68 -7.57 -4.31 -0.20
N TRP A 69 -6.78 -3.45 0.46
CA TRP A 69 -5.81 -2.61 -0.23
C TRP A 69 -4.76 -3.38 -1.06
N PRO A 70 -4.22 -4.56 -0.66
CA PRO A 70 -3.33 -5.31 -1.53
C PRO A 70 -4.06 -6.06 -2.65
N LEU A 71 -5.38 -6.27 -2.54
CA LEU A 71 -6.20 -6.88 -3.59
C LEU A 71 -6.46 -5.91 -4.75
N ILE A 72 -6.51 -4.60 -4.50
CA ILE A 72 -6.88 -3.62 -5.53
C ILE A 72 -5.93 -3.61 -6.75
N PRO A 73 -4.59 -3.63 -6.61
CA PRO A 73 -3.71 -3.73 -7.78
C PRO A 73 -3.95 -5.00 -8.61
N LEU A 74 -4.24 -6.13 -7.94
CA LEU A 74 -4.52 -7.42 -8.61
C LEU A 74 -5.89 -7.40 -9.31
N ILE A 75 -6.92 -6.86 -8.65
CA ILE A 75 -8.24 -6.67 -9.25
C ILE A 75 -8.13 -5.72 -10.45
N SER A 76 -7.35 -4.65 -10.33
CA SER A 76 -7.09 -3.68 -11.40
C SER A 76 -6.48 -4.34 -12.63
N SER A 77 -5.44 -5.17 -12.46
CA SER A 77 -4.78 -5.84 -13.59
C SER A 77 -5.70 -6.83 -14.31
N VAL A 78 -6.48 -7.62 -13.57
CA VAL A 78 -7.47 -8.52 -14.17
C VAL A 78 -8.62 -7.74 -14.82
N TYR A 79 -9.12 -6.71 -14.17
CA TYR A 79 -10.22 -5.89 -14.69
C TYR A 79 -9.84 -5.17 -15.98
N PHE A 80 -8.67 -4.51 -16.03
CA PHE A 80 -8.23 -3.82 -17.24
C PHE A 80 -7.82 -4.75 -18.36
N TYR A 81 -7.54 -6.03 -18.09
CA TYR A 81 -7.39 -7.03 -19.15
C TYR A 81 -8.70 -7.21 -19.96
N PHE A 82 -9.84 -7.30 -19.27
CA PHE A 82 -11.15 -7.51 -19.91
C PHE A 82 -11.78 -6.22 -20.46
N TYR A 83 -11.45 -5.08 -19.87
CA TYR A 83 -12.01 -3.77 -20.23
C TYR A 83 -10.96 -2.81 -20.80
N SER A 84 -9.93 -3.35 -21.46
CA SER A 84 -9.00 -2.58 -22.27
C SER A 84 -9.69 -2.14 -23.57
N ASN A 85 -9.42 -0.90 -23.99
CA ASN A 85 -9.83 -0.39 -25.29
C ASN A 85 -8.84 -0.76 -26.41
N SER A 86 -7.68 -1.35 -26.09
CA SER A 86 -6.66 -1.73 -27.06
C SER A 86 -7.03 -3.04 -27.77
N SER A 87 -6.97 -3.05 -29.11
CA SER A 87 -7.24 -4.23 -29.92
C SER A 87 -6.15 -5.31 -29.82
N GLU A 88 -4.91 -4.90 -29.56
CA GLU A 88 -3.76 -5.79 -29.37
C GLU A 88 -3.06 -5.45 -28.05
N LEU A 89 -3.22 -6.34 -27.07
CA LEU A 89 -2.55 -6.21 -25.76
C LEU A 89 -1.15 -6.84 -25.82
N PRO A 90 -0.12 -6.19 -25.23
CA PRO A 90 1.20 -6.80 -25.05
C PRO A 90 1.14 -7.88 -23.95
N TRP A 91 0.49 -9.00 -24.25
CA TRP A 91 0.02 -9.97 -23.26
C TRP A 91 1.16 -10.53 -22.38
N LYS A 92 2.37 -10.71 -22.92
CA LYS A 92 3.53 -11.18 -22.14
C LYS A 92 3.91 -10.21 -21.02
N LYS A 93 3.90 -8.90 -21.30
CA LYS A 93 4.20 -7.84 -20.32
C LYS A 93 3.09 -7.74 -19.29
N CYS A 94 1.83 -7.71 -19.76
CA CYS A 94 0.65 -7.67 -18.89
C CYS A 94 0.59 -8.90 -17.97
N LEU A 95 0.89 -10.09 -18.49
CA LEU A 95 0.93 -11.33 -17.72
C LEU A 95 2.04 -11.30 -16.67
N LEU A 96 3.27 -10.92 -17.06
CA LEU A 96 4.38 -10.84 -16.12
C LEU A 96 4.13 -9.81 -15.00
N LEU A 97 3.59 -8.64 -15.35
CA LEU A 97 3.17 -7.63 -14.38
C LEU A 97 2.11 -8.19 -13.43
N THR A 98 1.08 -8.84 -13.98
CA THR A 98 0.00 -9.45 -13.19
C THR A 98 0.52 -10.53 -12.25
N LEU A 99 1.46 -11.35 -12.70
CA LEU A 99 2.08 -12.38 -11.86
C LEU A 99 2.91 -11.77 -10.71
N LEU A 100 3.68 -10.71 -10.96
CA LEU A 100 4.41 -10.01 -9.91
C LEU A 100 3.46 -9.39 -8.88
N ILE A 101 2.39 -8.74 -9.34
CA ILE A 101 1.34 -8.19 -8.47
C ILE A 101 0.64 -9.30 -7.69
N LEU A 102 0.35 -10.44 -8.30
CA LEU A 102 -0.26 -11.60 -7.65
C LEU A 102 0.65 -12.15 -6.53
N LEU A 103 1.94 -12.30 -6.81
CA LEU A 103 2.92 -12.75 -5.81
C LEU A 103 3.00 -11.80 -4.61
N TRP A 104 3.00 -10.49 -4.87
CA TRP A 104 3.01 -9.47 -3.82
C TRP A 104 1.70 -9.44 -3.01
N SER A 105 0.56 -9.39 -3.71
CA SER A 105 -0.78 -9.36 -3.11
C SER A 105 -1.03 -10.59 -2.24
N SER A 106 -0.69 -11.78 -2.74
CA SER A 106 -0.85 -13.04 -2.00
C SER A 106 0.02 -13.10 -0.73
N HIS A 107 1.25 -12.57 -0.77
CA HIS A 107 2.12 -12.46 0.41
C HIS A 107 1.46 -11.60 1.50
N LEU A 108 0.99 -10.41 1.16
CA LEU A 108 0.37 -9.48 2.11
C LEU A 108 -0.95 -10.02 2.67
N ILE A 109 -1.79 -10.64 1.83
CA ILE A 109 -3.03 -11.28 2.27
C ILE A 109 -2.70 -12.43 3.24
N TRP A 110 -1.71 -13.26 2.91
CA TRP A 110 -1.30 -14.36 3.78
C TRP A 110 -0.83 -13.83 5.14
N GLN A 111 0.02 -12.81 5.15
CA GLN A 111 0.49 -12.17 6.38
C GLN A 111 -0.67 -11.60 7.20
N THR A 112 -1.64 -10.96 6.56
CA THR A 112 -2.79 -10.36 7.23
C THR A 112 -3.70 -11.43 7.85
N VAL A 113 -4.05 -12.48 7.08
CA VAL A 113 -4.92 -13.59 7.53
C VAL A 113 -4.27 -14.40 8.66
N THR A 114 -2.94 -14.47 8.70
CA THR A 114 -2.20 -15.24 9.71
C THR A 114 -1.69 -14.41 10.89
N SER A 115 -1.91 -13.09 10.87
CA SER A 115 -1.45 -12.18 11.94
C SER A 115 -2.17 -12.40 13.27
N SER A 116 -3.40 -12.89 13.22
CA SER A 116 -4.26 -13.13 14.40
C SER A 116 -5.09 -14.40 14.23
N SER A 117 -5.49 -15.00 15.35
CA SER A 117 -6.47 -16.10 15.40
C SER A 117 -7.93 -15.63 15.36
N ASP A 118 -8.18 -14.34 15.63
CA ASP A 118 -9.50 -13.73 15.67
C ASP A 118 -9.53 -12.47 14.79
N ILE A 119 -10.51 -12.37 13.89
CA ILE A 119 -10.73 -11.22 13.02
C ILE A 119 -11.11 -9.95 13.81
N LYS A 120 -11.65 -10.12 15.03
CA LYS A 120 -11.93 -9.00 15.93
C LYS A 120 -10.67 -8.42 16.57
N HIS A 121 -9.52 -9.08 16.41
CA HIS A 121 -8.25 -8.49 16.82
C HIS A 121 -7.99 -7.24 15.99
N GLU A 122 -7.76 -6.13 16.69
CA GLU A 122 -7.45 -4.84 16.11
C GLU A 122 -5.98 -4.48 16.43
N ASP A 123 -5.28 -3.87 15.49
CA ASP A 123 -3.90 -3.42 15.70
C ASP A 123 -3.84 -2.41 16.87
N TRP A 124 -2.83 -2.54 17.73
CA TRP A 124 -2.64 -1.68 18.89
C TRP A 124 -2.56 -0.18 18.54
N ARG A 125 -2.11 0.16 17.33
CA ARG A 125 -2.07 1.56 16.84
C ARG A 125 -3.48 2.15 16.78
N TYR A 126 -4.45 1.37 16.31
CA TYR A 126 -5.84 1.83 16.22
C TYR A 126 -6.46 1.96 17.61
N HIS A 127 -6.12 1.09 18.56
CA HIS A 127 -6.51 1.27 19.96
C HIS A 127 -5.96 2.57 20.57
N MET A 128 -4.69 2.90 20.31
CA MET A 128 -4.11 4.17 20.76
C MET A 128 -4.79 5.38 20.13
N MET A 129 -5.03 5.34 18.81
CA MET A 129 -5.74 6.40 18.09
C MET A 129 -7.18 6.55 18.59
N ARG A 130 -7.85 5.44 18.93
CA ARG A 130 -9.21 5.47 19.51
C ARG A 130 -9.25 6.23 20.84
N GLY A 131 -8.23 6.07 21.68
CA GLY A 131 -8.06 6.86 22.90
C GLY A 131 -7.83 8.36 22.63
N GLN A 132 -7.07 8.70 21.59
CA GLN A 132 -6.76 10.10 21.24
C GLN A 132 -7.95 10.84 20.62
N PHE A 133 -8.69 10.19 19.72
CA PHE A 133 -9.78 10.82 18.98
C PHE A 133 -11.16 10.66 19.63
N GLY A 134 -11.30 9.76 20.61
CA GLY A 134 -12.54 9.54 21.37
C GLY A 134 -13.76 9.36 20.46
N ASN A 135 -14.78 10.20 20.66
CA ASN A 135 -16.03 10.16 19.89
C ASN A 135 -15.83 10.44 18.38
N ASN A 136 -14.76 11.14 18.00
CA ASN A 136 -14.44 11.46 16.61
C ASN A 136 -13.65 10.33 15.92
N PHE A 137 -13.30 9.27 16.64
CA PHE A 137 -12.51 8.17 16.09
C PHE A 137 -13.19 7.54 14.87
N ILE A 138 -14.53 7.45 14.83
CA ILE A 138 -15.22 6.85 13.69
C ILE A 138 -15.01 7.63 12.39
N LEU A 139 -14.99 8.97 12.47
CA LEU A 139 -14.71 9.84 11.33
C LEU A 139 -13.23 9.74 10.95
N PHE A 140 -12.33 9.73 11.94
CA PHE A 140 -10.91 9.53 11.71
C PHE A 140 -10.63 8.18 11.02
N ALA A 141 -11.23 7.10 11.50
CA ALA A 141 -11.10 5.78 10.93
C ALA A 141 -11.59 5.73 9.48
N PHE A 142 -12.75 6.34 9.20
CA PHE A 142 -13.26 6.40 7.84
C PHE A 142 -12.31 7.17 6.91
N PHE A 143 -11.96 8.42 7.24
CA PHE A 143 -11.17 9.23 6.32
C PHE A 143 -9.70 8.82 6.27
N VAL A 144 -9.08 8.57 7.41
CA VAL A 144 -7.62 8.38 7.51
C VAL A 144 -7.22 6.92 7.38
N LEU A 145 -7.99 5.99 7.95
CA LEU A 145 -7.63 4.56 7.90
C LEU A 145 -8.19 3.84 6.67
N HIS A 146 -9.20 4.41 5.99
CA HIS A 146 -9.83 3.77 4.82
C HIS A 146 -9.71 4.63 3.55
N ILE A 147 -10.26 5.85 3.54
CA ILE A 147 -10.33 6.67 2.32
C ILE A 147 -8.95 7.11 1.82
N ILE A 148 -8.04 7.57 2.69
CA ILE A 148 -6.69 7.96 2.27
C ILE A 148 -5.93 6.75 1.67
N PRO A 149 -5.82 5.59 2.35
CA PRO A 149 -5.19 4.41 1.78
C PRO A 149 -5.82 3.94 0.46
N MET A 150 -7.15 3.98 0.36
CA MET A 150 -7.87 3.67 -0.88
C MET A 150 -7.41 4.58 -2.04
N ILE A 151 -7.36 5.90 -1.80
CA ILE A 151 -6.89 6.86 -2.82
C ILE A 151 -5.44 6.60 -3.20
N GLU A 152 -4.55 6.38 -2.23
CA GLU A 152 -3.13 6.10 -2.47
C GLU A 152 -2.94 4.87 -3.36
N VAL A 153 -3.65 3.78 -3.05
CA VAL A 153 -3.58 2.54 -3.82
C VAL A 153 -4.19 2.69 -5.21
N LEU A 154 -5.30 3.42 -5.35
CA LEU A 154 -5.90 3.72 -6.66
C LEU A 154 -4.95 4.56 -7.53
N ILE A 155 -4.30 5.57 -6.96
CA ILE A 155 -3.31 6.40 -7.67
C ILE A 155 -2.13 5.53 -8.11
N GLY A 156 -1.59 4.69 -7.22
CA GLY A 156 -0.50 3.78 -7.57
C GLY A 156 -0.91 2.78 -8.66
N SER A 157 -2.12 2.24 -8.56
CA SER A 157 -2.67 1.26 -9.51
C SER A 157 -3.10 1.89 -10.85
N SER A 158 -3.25 3.21 -10.93
CA SER A 158 -3.63 3.90 -12.18
C SER A 158 -2.62 3.67 -13.31
N SER A 159 -1.35 3.43 -12.97
CA SER A 159 -0.31 3.03 -13.94
C SER A 159 -0.69 1.77 -14.72
N ILE A 160 -1.37 0.81 -14.08
CA ILE A 160 -1.85 -0.43 -14.70
C ILE A 160 -2.89 -0.11 -15.79
N TYR A 161 -3.81 0.82 -15.53
CA TYR A 161 -4.79 1.25 -16.54
C TYR A 161 -4.10 1.74 -17.82
N TYR A 162 -3.08 2.58 -17.69
CA TYR A 162 -2.37 3.13 -18.84
C TYR A 162 -1.56 2.06 -19.57
N ILE A 163 -0.92 1.13 -18.87
CA ILE A 163 -0.20 0.01 -19.50
C ILE A 163 -1.14 -0.86 -20.35
N PHE A 164 -2.36 -1.11 -19.85
CA PHE A 164 -3.32 -1.98 -20.54
C PHE A 164 -4.08 -1.27 -21.66
N ASN A 165 -4.14 0.07 -21.66
CA ASN A 165 -4.81 0.87 -22.71
C ASN A 165 -3.83 1.60 -23.64
N ASP A 166 -2.52 1.38 -23.50
CA ASP A 166 -1.55 1.96 -24.42
C ASP A 166 -1.58 1.21 -25.75
N THR A 167 -1.93 1.93 -26.82
CA THR A 167 -1.96 1.41 -28.19
C THR A 167 -0.59 1.40 -28.86
N ASN A 168 0.43 2.03 -28.25
CA ASN A 168 1.77 2.17 -28.82
C ASN A 168 2.78 1.16 -28.25
N THR A 169 2.42 0.42 -27.20
CA THR A 169 3.33 -0.55 -26.59
C THR A 169 3.42 -1.81 -27.43
N HIS A 170 4.53 -1.98 -28.13
CA HIS A 170 4.87 -3.24 -28.81
C HIS A 170 5.08 -4.39 -27.80
N GLU A 171 4.81 -5.63 -28.23
CA GLU A 171 4.96 -6.83 -27.39
C GLU A 171 6.40 -7.03 -26.90
N GLN A 172 7.40 -6.60 -27.68
CA GLN A 172 8.82 -6.77 -27.36
C GLN A 172 9.23 -5.98 -26.12
N PHE A 173 10.01 -6.62 -25.24
CA PHE A 173 10.56 -5.99 -24.06
C PHE A 173 11.61 -4.94 -24.43
N THR A 174 11.30 -3.68 -24.17
CA THR A 174 12.27 -2.58 -24.24
C THR A 174 13.10 -2.57 -22.95
N ILE A 175 14.30 -1.98 -23.01
CA ILE A 175 15.16 -1.80 -21.83
C ILE A 175 14.39 -1.14 -20.67
N GLY A 176 13.60 -0.10 -20.97
CA GLY A 176 12.78 0.57 -19.96
C GLY A 176 11.73 -0.33 -19.31
N SER A 177 11.03 -1.15 -20.10
CA SER A 177 10.05 -2.11 -19.56
C SER A 177 10.70 -3.20 -18.72
N SER A 178 11.87 -3.69 -19.14
CA SER A 178 12.65 -4.69 -18.41
C SER A 178 13.17 -4.15 -17.08
N LEU A 179 13.68 -2.91 -17.06
CA LEU A 179 14.13 -2.24 -15.84
C LEU A 179 12.97 -2.01 -14.88
N SER A 180 11.82 -1.56 -15.38
CA SER A 180 10.63 -1.30 -14.55
C SER A 180 10.13 -2.58 -13.88
N LEU A 181 10.00 -3.67 -14.65
CA LEU A 181 9.61 -4.98 -14.11
C LEU A 181 10.67 -5.54 -13.15
N GLY A 182 11.96 -5.29 -13.43
CA GLY A 182 13.07 -5.64 -12.53
C GLY A 182 12.97 -4.93 -11.18
N VAL A 183 12.68 -3.62 -11.18
CA VAL A 183 12.48 -2.83 -9.95
C VAL A 183 11.30 -3.37 -9.15
N ILE A 184 10.17 -3.67 -9.80
CA ILE A 184 9.00 -4.27 -9.14
C ILE A 184 9.39 -5.62 -8.51
N ALA A 185 10.04 -6.50 -9.27
CA ALA A 185 10.44 -7.81 -8.78
C ALA A 185 11.40 -7.72 -7.58
N VAL A 186 12.39 -6.83 -7.63
CA VAL A 186 13.32 -6.59 -6.51
C VAL A 186 12.58 -6.04 -5.30
N GLY A 187 11.64 -5.11 -5.48
CA GLY A 187 10.81 -4.57 -4.40
C GLY A 187 10.02 -5.67 -3.68
N VAL A 188 9.31 -6.50 -4.45
CA VAL A 188 8.55 -7.64 -3.92
C VAL A 188 9.46 -8.62 -3.16
N LEU A 189 10.66 -8.89 -3.68
CA LEU A 189 11.64 -9.76 -3.02
C LEU A 189 12.17 -9.15 -1.72
N LEU A 190 12.52 -7.87 -1.71
CA LEU A 190 13.02 -7.18 -0.53
C LEU A 190 11.99 -7.16 0.59
N GLU A 191 10.74 -6.86 0.27
CA GLU A 191 9.61 -6.90 1.20
C GLU A 191 9.44 -8.30 1.80
N ASN A 192 9.39 -9.33 0.95
CA ASN A 192 9.29 -10.73 1.37
C ASN A 192 10.44 -11.14 2.31
N ILE A 193 11.67 -10.70 2.02
CA ILE A 193 12.84 -10.99 2.87
C ILE A 193 12.72 -10.26 4.21
N ALA A 194 12.39 -8.97 4.19
CA ALA A 194 12.26 -8.14 5.38
C ALA A 194 11.18 -8.68 6.33
N ASP A 195 10.02 -9.08 5.81
CA ASP A 195 8.94 -9.66 6.61
C ASP A 195 9.32 -10.99 7.24
N ARG A 196 10.02 -11.86 6.50
CA ARG A 196 10.52 -13.13 7.04
C ARG A 196 11.58 -12.89 8.12
N GLN A 197 12.44 -11.90 7.95
CA GLN A 197 13.40 -11.49 8.98
C GLN A 197 12.69 -10.98 10.23
N LEU A 198 11.68 -10.12 10.08
CA LEU A 198 10.87 -9.62 11.19
C LEU A 198 10.09 -10.74 11.89
N ALA A 199 9.52 -11.68 11.15
CA ALA A 199 8.84 -12.84 11.71
C ALA A 199 9.78 -13.71 12.54
N ARG A 200 10.99 -14.00 12.03
CA ARG A 200 12.04 -14.73 12.78
C ARG A 200 12.48 -13.97 14.02
N PHE A 201 12.62 -12.65 13.93
CA PHE A 201 12.94 -11.80 15.07
C PHE A 201 11.83 -11.88 16.15
N ARG A 202 10.56 -11.75 15.75
CA ARG A 202 9.42 -11.89 16.67
C ARG A 202 9.34 -13.28 17.29
N SER A 203 9.63 -14.36 16.56
CA SER A 203 9.63 -15.71 17.15
C SER A 203 10.79 -15.93 18.12
N ALA A 204 11.96 -15.33 17.85
CA ALA A 204 13.14 -15.48 18.70
C ALA A 204 13.14 -14.55 19.92
N TYR A 205 12.54 -13.35 19.80
CA TYR A 205 12.65 -12.26 20.77
C TYR A 205 11.32 -11.60 21.14
N GLY A 206 10.18 -12.06 20.64
CA GLY A 206 8.88 -11.38 20.76
C GLY A 206 8.42 -11.11 22.20
N SER A 207 8.78 -11.97 23.16
CA SER A 207 8.53 -11.72 24.58
C SER A 207 9.42 -10.63 25.19
N ARG A 208 10.61 -10.39 24.64
CA ARG A 208 11.54 -9.34 25.06
C ARG A 208 11.27 -8.02 24.37
N ALA A 209 10.82 -8.05 23.11
CA ALA A 209 10.47 -6.86 22.34
C ALA A 209 9.18 -6.18 22.81
N SER A 210 8.19 -6.94 23.28
CA SER A 210 6.96 -6.38 23.90
C SER A 210 7.23 -5.65 25.22
N HIS A 211 8.36 -5.95 25.86
CA HIS A 211 8.86 -5.26 27.05
C HIS A 211 10.02 -4.32 26.73
N ALA A 212 10.34 -4.10 25.45
CA ALA A 212 11.33 -3.11 25.06
C ALA A 212 10.79 -1.75 25.51
N PRO A 213 11.46 -1.09 26.47
CA PRO A 213 10.96 0.16 26.97
C PRO A 213 10.93 1.18 25.83
N TRP A 214 9.97 2.10 25.85
CA TRP A 214 9.83 3.17 24.85
C TRP A 214 11.14 3.96 24.63
N TRP A 215 12.04 3.97 25.62
CA TRP A 215 13.36 4.60 25.50
C TRP A 215 14.30 3.91 24.50
N CYS A 216 14.04 2.67 24.07
CA CYS A 216 14.80 2.06 22.98
C CYS A 216 14.64 2.82 21.65
N ALA A 217 13.56 3.60 21.48
CA ALA A 217 13.38 4.51 20.34
C ALA A 217 14.22 5.81 20.46
N ILE A 218 14.75 6.12 21.65
CA ILE A 218 15.60 7.31 21.87
C ILE A 218 16.92 7.18 21.09
N GLY A 219 17.50 5.98 20.98
CA GLY A 219 18.75 5.78 20.23
C GLY A 219 18.64 6.23 18.76
N PRO A 220 17.72 5.65 17.98
CA PRO A 220 17.45 6.10 16.61
C PRO A 220 17.11 7.59 16.52
N LEU A 221 16.26 8.10 17.44
CA LEU A 221 15.88 9.51 17.46
C LEU A 221 17.07 10.44 17.74
N LEU A 222 17.94 10.10 18.69
CA LEU A 222 19.16 10.86 18.99
C LEU A 222 20.17 10.79 17.85
N ILE A 223 20.32 9.66 17.18
CA ILE A 223 21.20 9.55 16.00
C ILE A 223 20.66 10.43 14.86
N THR A 224 19.36 10.41 14.60
CA THR A 224 18.73 11.28 13.60
C THR A 224 18.89 12.76 13.97
N LEU A 225 18.69 13.14 15.23
CA LEU A 225 18.92 14.51 15.71
C LEU A 225 20.40 14.92 15.59
N MET A 226 21.33 14.04 15.96
CA MET A 226 22.76 14.31 15.85
C MET A 226 23.20 14.48 14.39
N MET A 227 22.61 13.72 13.46
CA MET A 227 22.86 13.88 12.03
C MET A 227 22.36 15.23 11.53
N ILE A 228 21.11 15.60 11.87
CA ILE A 228 20.47 16.85 11.42
C ILE A 228 21.15 18.10 12.02
N PHE A 229 21.49 18.08 13.31
CA PHE A 229 21.98 19.26 14.01
C PHE A 229 23.50 19.30 14.21
N GLY A 230 24.19 18.18 14.09
CA GLY A 230 25.64 18.08 14.29
C GLY A 230 26.38 17.78 13.00
N SER A 231 26.27 16.54 12.54
CA SER A 231 27.11 16.02 11.45
C SER A 231 26.93 16.78 10.13
N ILE A 232 25.67 17.04 9.74
CA ILE A 232 25.35 17.69 8.47
C ILE A 232 25.77 19.17 8.49
N PRO A 233 25.41 20.01 9.48
CA PRO A 233 25.83 21.41 9.50
C PRO A 233 27.35 21.60 9.49
N ILE A 234 28.10 20.75 10.21
CA ILE A 234 29.57 20.79 10.24
C ILE A 234 30.16 20.42 8.88
N SER A 235 29.61 19.40 8.23
CA SER A 235 30.06 18.94 6.92
C SER A 235 29.77 20.00 5.84
N GLU A 236 28.61 20.63 5.91
CA GLU A 236 28.20 21.72 5.02
C GLU A 236 29.06 22.97 5.18
N GLU A 237 29.35 23.40 6.40
CA GLU A 237 30.25 24.54 6.67
C GLU A 237 31.67 24.28 6.15
N ARG A 238 32.17 23.04 6.31
CA ARG A 238 33.47 22.64 5.76
C ARG A 238 33.48 22.71 4.22
N LEU A 239 32.41 22.24 3.59
CA LEU A 239 32.26 22.28 2.13
C LEU A 239 32.15 23.73 1.62
N TYR A 240 31.39 24.58 2.31
CA TYR A 240 31.31 26.00 1.99
C TYR A 240 32.66 26.72 2.09
N ARG A 241 33.45 26.44 3.13
CA ARG A 241 34.80 27.01 3.28
C ARG A 241 35.76 26.58 2.17
N LYS A 242 35.63 25.35 1.68
CA LYS A 242 36.46 24.81 0.60
C LYS A 242 35.99 25.26 -0.79
N TYR A 243 34.67 25.41 -0.96
CA TYR A 243 34.02 25.80 -2.20
C TYR A 243 32.92 26.82 -1.90
N PRO A 244 33.21 28.13 -1.99
CA PRO A 244 32.22 29.18 -1.68
C PRO A 244 30.92 29.08 -2.50
N GLU A 245 31.00 28.47 -3.69
CA GLU A 245 29.85 28.23 -4.57
C GLU A 245 28.88 27.15 -4.04
N TYR A 246 29.28 26.35 -3.05
CA TYR A 246 28.44 25.33 -2.42
C TYR A 246 27.16 25.92 -1.80
N LYS A 247 27.16 27.22 -1.47
CA LYS A 247 25.98 27.95 -0.97
C LYS A 247 24.80 27.96 -1.97
N PHE A 248 25.08 27.88 -3.27
CA PHE A 248 24.04 27.76 -4.30
C PHE A 248 23.37 26.38 -4.27
N VAL A 249 24.12 25.33 -3.93
CA VAL A 249 23.62 23.96 -3.82
C VAL A 249 22.77 23.80 -2.56
N GLN A 250 23.22 24.32 -1.41
CA GLN A 250 22.46 24.28 -0.14
C GLN A 250 21.06 24.91 -0.24
N ARG A 251 20.90 25.95 -1.07
CA ARG A 251 19.60 26.60 -1.28
C ARG A 251 18.64 25.80 -2.14
N ARG A 252 19.14 24.82 -2.89
CA ARG A 252 18.36 24.08 -3.90
C ARG A 252 18.06 22.65 -3.48
N ILE A 253 18.91 22.03 -2.66
CA ILE A 253 18.77 20.63 -2.28
C ILE A 253 18.39 20.53 -0.80
N PRO A 254 17.19 20.01 -0.46
CA PRO A 254 16.80 19.80 0.93
C PRO A 254 17.61 18.67 1.57
N ILE A 255 17.86 18.81 2.87
CA ILE A 255 18.84 18.01 3.63
C ILE A 255 18.45 16.53 3.76
N LEU A 256 17.17 16.21 3.92
CA LEU A 256 16.70 14.85 4.26
C LEU A 256 15.99 14.12 3.12
N ILE A 257 15.41 14.87 2.20
CA ILE A 257 14.54 14.31 1.15
C ILE A 257 15.31 14.39 -0.16
N PRO A 258 15.77 13.27 -0.73
CA PRO A 258 16.48 13.29 -2.00
C PRO A 258 15.52 13.77 -3.10
N THR A 259 15.78 14.95 -3.65
CA THR A 259 15.07 15.42 -4.83
C THR A 259 15.70 14.78 -6.06
N PHE A 260 14.97 13.86 -6.71
CA PHE A 260 15.37 13.34 -8.01
C PHE A 260 15.41 14.51 -9.01
N GLY A 261 16.61 14.81 -9.51
CA GLY A 261 16.92 16.06 -10.18
C GLY A 261 15.97 16.45 -11.29
N LEU A 262 15.25 17.55 -11.09
CA LEU A 262 14.89 18.47 -12.16
C LEU A 262 15.86 19.64 -12.09
N PHE A 263 17.09 19.45 -12.56
CA PHE A 263 17.99 20.56 -12.80
C PHE A 263 18.73 20.37 -14.13
N ARG A 264 18.27 21.16 -15.11
CA ARG A 264 19.15 21.95 -15.97
C ARG A 264 19.81 23.06 -15.15
#